data_AF-A0AAV2SX13-F1
#
_entry.id   AF-A0AAV2SX13-F1
#
_cell.length_a   1.000
_cell.length_b   1.000
_cell.length_c   1.000
_cell.angle_alpha   90.00
_cell.angle_beta   90.00
_cell.angle_gamma   90.00
#
_symmetry.space_group_name_H-M   'P 1'
#
loop_
_entity.id
_entity.type
_entity.pdbx_description
1 polymer ?
#
loop_
_entity_poly.entity_id
_entity_poly.type
_entity_poly.pdbx_seq_one_letter_code
_entity_poly.pdbx_strand_id
1 'polypeptide(L)'
;TDSDTSLHLINHRKPKKFIHSTTKIHKNIIELTNKGWIIKFQWIPSHCDIPGNDHVDKLANLGRALDNVTYPIELNDQQNLVKKQMIKKWQERWDIDKHNNTYGILKPIISNWHWCRHENRALDV
;
A
#
# COMPACT_ATOMS: atom_id res chain seq x y z
N THR A 1 -12.75 11.32 7.01
CA THR A 1 -11.87 10.43 6.22
C THR A 1 -12.72 9.27 5.77
N ASP A 2 -12.54 8.82 4.55
CA ASP A 2 -13.26 7.68 3.99
C ASP A 2 -12.56 6.33 4.24
N SER A 3 -11.29 6.38 4.65
CA SER A 3 -10.54 5.21 5.10
C SER A 3 -10.79 4.91 6.58
N ASP A 4 -11.61 3.90 6.83
CA ASP A 4 -11.84 3.36 8.19
C ASP A 4 -10.51 2.84 8.79
N THR A 5 -9.70 2.19 7.97
CA THR A 5 -8.33 1.77 8.32
C THR A 5 -7.47 2.92 8.83
N SER A 6 -7.53 4.09 8.20
CA SER A 6 -6.76 5.27 8.63
C SER A 6 -7.23 5.77 9.99
N LEU A 7 -8.56 5.82 10.20
CA LEU A 7 -9.14 6.19 11.49
C LEU A 7 -8.74 5.20 12.60
N HIS A 8 -8.80 3.91 12.30
CA HIS A 8 -8.39 2.85 13.20
C HIS A 8 -6.91 3.02 13.60
N LEU A 9 -6.00 3.23 12.64
CA LEU A 9 -4.57 3.45 12.92
C LEU A 9 -4.31 4.66 13.81
N ILE A 10 -5.00 5.78 13.57
CA ILE A 10 -4.85 7.01 14.37
C ILE A 10 -5.35 6.79 15.81
N ASN A 11 -6.46 6.06 15.98
CA ASN A 11 -7.01 5.77 17.32
C ASN A 11 -6.11 4.84 18.15
N HIS A 12 -5.23 4.07 17.51
CA HIS A 12 -4.27 3.22 18.23
C HIS A 12 -3.08 4.03 18.75
N ARG A 13 -2.97 4.16 20.08
CA ARG A 13 -1.88 4.92 20.73
C ARG A 13 -0.47 4.46 20.37
N LYS A 14 -0.28 3.19 20.02
CA LYS A 14 1.01 2.62 19.59
C LYS A 14 0.86 1.95 18.22
N PRO A 15 1.36 2.58 17.13
CA PRO A 15 1.23 2.02 15.80
C PRO A 15 2.13 0.79 15.63
N LYS A 16 1.56 -0.29 15.09
CA LYS A 16 2.31 -1.50 14.67
C LYS A 16 2.61 -1.51 13.16
N LYS A 17 1.85 -0.74 12.38
CA LYS A 17 1.98 -0.55 10.93
C LYS A 17 1.95 0.95 10.65
N PHE A 18 2.54 1.36 9.54
CA PHE A 18 2.63 2.78 9.17
C PHE A 18 3.22 3.64 10.29
N ILE A 19 4.33 3.19 10.88
CA ILE A 19 4.85 3.72 12.16
C ILE A 19 5.26 5.18 11.97
N HIS A 20 5.97 5.49 10.88
CA HIS A 20 6.44 6.84 10.64
C HIS A 20 5.26 7.80 10.46
N SER A 21 4.34 7.43 9.56
CA SER A 21 3.18 8.27 9.22
C SER A 21 2.28 8.49 10.44
N THR A 22 1.96 7.42 11.17
CA THR A 22 1.08 7.51 12.34
C THR A 22 1.72 8.31 13.48
N THR A 23 3.01 8.10 13.75
CA THR A 23 3.73 8.86 14.78
C THR A 23 3.77 10.35 14.44
N LYS A 24 3.95 10.70 13.17
CA LYS A 24 3.92 12.10 12.71
C LYS A 24 2.52 12.71 12.86
N ILE A 25 1.47 11.97 12.52
CA ILE A 25 0.08 12.42 12.74
C ILE A 25 -0.18 12.65 14.23
N HIS A 26 0.20 11.72 15.11
CA HIS A 26 0.06 11.88 16.56
C HIS A 26 0.80 13.11 17.09
N LYS A 27 2.03 13.35 16.64
CA LYS A 27 2.79 14.56 16.99
C LYS A 27 2.06 15.84 16.59
N ASN A 28 1.54 15.90 15.37
CA ASN A 28 0.78 17.05 14.88
C ASN A 28 -0.51 17.27 15.69
N ILE A 29 -1.23 16.19 16.03
CA ILE A 29 -2.44 16.27 16.88
C ILE A 29 -2.08 16.86 18.25
N ILE A 30 -1.01 16.38 18.88
CA ILE A 30 -0.55 16.89 20.17
C ILE A 30 -0.21 18.38 20.06
N GLU A 31 0.54 18.78 19.03
CA GLU A 31 0.92 20.18 18.81
C GLU A 31 -0.30 21.10 18.67
N LEU A 32 -1.27 20.70 17.84
CA LEU A 32 -2.49 21.47 17.63
C LEU A 32 -3.37 21.51 18.88
N THR A 33 -3.44 20.40 19.63
CA THR A 33 -4.18 20.36 20.89
C THR A 33 -3.54 21.29 21.93
N ASN A 34 -2.21 21.34 22.00
CA ASN A 34 -1.48 22.27 22.86
C ASN A 34 -1.71 23.75 22.48
N LYS A 35 -2.03 24.01 21.20
CA LYS A 35 -2.45 25.34 20.70
C LYS A 35 -3.92 25.66 20.98
N GLY A 36 -4.66 24.79 21.67
CA GLY A 36 -6.07 24.98 22.04
C GLY A 36 -7.09 24.46 21.02
N TRP A 37 -6.65 23.74 19.98
CA TRP A 37 -7.56 23.18 18.99
C TRP A 37 -8.24 21.91 19.49
N ILE A 38 -9.54 21.79 19.26
CA ILE A 38 -10.30 20.56 19.48
C ILE A 38 -10.39 19.82 18.15
N ILE A 39 -9.70 18.68 18.04
CA ILE A 39 -9.67 17.87 16.82
C ILE A 39 -10.61 16.68 16.99
N LYS A 40 -11.50 16.47 16.02
CA LYS A 40 -12.37 15.29 15.93
C LYS A 40 -12.17 14.60 14.59
N PHE A 41 -12.12 13.28 14.62
CA PHE A 41 -12.07 12.46 13.41
C PHE A 41 -13.41 11.77 13.21
N GLN A 42 -13.90 11.80 11.98
CA GLN A 42 -15.13 11.14 11.57
C GLN A 42 -14.85 10.30 10.32
N TRP A 43 -15.33 9.05 10.35
CA TRP A 43 -15.40 8.23 9.16
C TRP A 43 -16.64 8.56 8.33
N ILE A 44 -16.51 8.63 7.01
CA ILE A 44 -17.64 8.81 6.09
C ILE A 44 -17.52 7.78 4.96
N PRO A 45 -18.62 7.31 4.36
CA PRO A 45 -18.52 6.36 3.26
C PRO A 45 -17.98 7.04 2.00
N SER A 46 -17.11 6.33 1.27
CA SER A 46 -16.57 6.79 -0.03
C SER A 46 -17.60 6.58 -1.14
N HIS A 47 -17.50 7.36 -2.22
CA HIS A 47 -18.32 7.24 -3.44
C HIS A 47 -19.85 7.27 -3.22
N CYS A 48 -20.30 8.05 -2.23
CA CYS A 48 -21.72 8.21 -1.90
C CYS A 48 -22.27 9.60 -2.29
N ASP A 49 -21.69 10.20 -3.34
CA ASP A 49 -22.05 11.54 -3.85
C ASP A 49 -21.96 12.64 -2.77
N ILE A 50 -21.02 12.51 -1.83
CA ILE A 50 -20.74 13.54 -0.83
C ILE A 50 -19.77 14.53 -1.50
N PRO A 51 -20.22 15.74 -1.91
CA PRO A 51 -19.43 16.56 -2.84
C PRO A 51 -18.05 16.95 -2.28
N GLY A 52 -17.97 17.19 -0.98
CA GLY A 52 -16.70 17.50 -0.31
C GLY A 52 -15.72 16.33 -0.27
N ASN A 53 -16.21 15.10 -0.06
CA ASN A 53 -15.35 13.90 -0.06
C ASN A 53 -14.85 13.62 -1.48
N ASP A 54 -15.75 13.60 -2.46
CA ASP A 54 -15.40 13.29 -3.85
C ASP A 54 -14.44 14.34 -4.44
N HIS A 55 -14.58 15.60 -4.03
CA HIS A 55 -13.64 16.64 -4.42
C HIS A 55 -12.23 16.40 -3.85
N VAL A 56 -12.13 16.04 -2.57
CA VAL A 56 -10.85 15.71 -1.93
C VAL A 56 -10.22 14.47 -2.55
N ASP A 57 -11.00 13.43 -2.85
CA ASP A 57 -10.50 12.20 -3.50
C ASP A 57 -9.96 12.47 -4.91
N LYS A 58 -10.64 13.31 -5.69
CA LYS A 58 -10.15 13.77 -7.00
C LYS A 58 -8.82 14.52 -6.87
N LEU A 59 -8.73 15.46 -5.93
CA LEU A 59 -7.48 16.21 -5.69
C LEU A 59 -6.33 15.30 -5.22
N ALA A 60 -6.62 14.35 -4.32
CA ALA A 60 -5.64 13.38 -3.84
C ALA A 60 -5.12 12.50 -4.99
N ASN A 61 -6.00 12.03 -5.88
CA ASN A 61 -5.60 11.24 -7.04
C ASN A 61 -4.78 12.04 -8.05
N LEU A 62 -5.07 13.34 -8.23
CA LEU A 62 -4.23 14.23 -9.04
C LEU A 62 -2.84 14.40 -8.40
N GLY A 63 -2.78 14.59 -7.08
CA GLY A 63 -1.52 14.69 -6.34
C GLY A 63 -0.65 13.43 -6.43
N ARG A 64 -1.27 12.25 -6.52
CA ARG A 64 -0.56 10.96 -6.71
C ARG A 64 0.31 10.93 -7.98
N ALA A 65 -0.06 11.69 -9.01
CA ALA A 65 0.68 11.73 -10.28
C ALA A 65 1.89 12.69 -10.26
N LEU A 66 2.10 13.41 -9.16
CA LEU A 66 3.26 14.31 -9.01
C LEU A 66 4.49 13.51 -8.58
N ASP A 67 5.58 13.59 -9.34
CA ASP A 67 6.83 12.85 -9.09
C ASP A 67 7.62 13.32 -7.85
N ASN A 68 7.13 14.34 -7.13
CA ASN A 68 7.86 15.03 -6.05
C ASN A 68 7.48 14.55 -4.64
N VAL A 69 7.07 13.29 -4.47
CA VAL A 69 6.73 12.76 -3.14
C VAL A 69 8.01 12.38 -2.39
N THR A 70 8.48 13.28 -1.52
CA THR A 70 9.61 13.06 -0.59
C THR A 70 9.19 12.35 0.71
N TYR A 71 8.00 11.77 0.75
CA TYR A 71 7.51 11.13 1.95
C TYR A 71 8.17 9.77 2.17
N PRO A 72 8.62 9.45 3.39
CA PRO A 72 9.23 8.16 3.67
C PRO A 72 8.23 7.04 3.42
N ILE A 73 8.62 6.11 2.54
CA ILE A 73 7.90 4.88 2.26
C ILE A 73 8.13 3.93 3.45
N GLU A 74 7.06 3.30 3.94
CA GLU A 74 7.19 2.32 5.02
C GLU A 74 7.99 1.11 4.55
N LEU A 75 8.76 0.51 5.46
CA LEU A 75 9.67 -0.60 5.14
C LEU A 75 8.95 -1.75 4.41
N ASN A 76 7.73 -2.09 4.85
CA ASN A 76 6.95 -3.16 4.24
C ASN A 76 6.59 -2.83 2.78
N ASP A 77 6.31 -1.58 2.46
CA ASP A 77 5.99 -1.15 1.11
C ASP A 77 7.24 -1.15 0.22
N GLN A 78 8.40 -0.75 0.76
CA GLN A 78 9.68 -0.90 0.08
C GLN A 78 10.00 -2.37 -0.23
N GLN A 79 9.83 -3.26 0.75
CA GLN A 79 10.02 -4.70 0.56
C GLN A 79 9.07 -5.25 -0.51
N ASN A 80 7.80 -4.82 -0.50
CA ASN A 80 6.83 -5.22 -1.51
C ASN A 80 7.19 -4.70 -2.91
N LEU A 81 7.73 -3.48 -3.02
CA LEU A 81 8.20 -2.93 -4.29
C LEU A 81 9.36 -3.77 -4.85
N VAL A 82 10.34 -4.10 -4.01
CA VAL A 82 11.47 -4.97 -4.39
C VAL A 82 10.97 -6.35 -4.81
N LYS A 83 10.06 -6.96 -4.05
CA LYS A 83 9.44 -8.25 -4.41
C LYS A 83 8.72 -8.19 -5.75
N LYS A 84 7.94 -7.13 -6.02
CA LYS A 84 7.26 -6.92 -7.30
C LYS A 84 8.25 -6.80 -8.47
N GLN A 85 9.32 -6.02 -8.30
CA GLN A 85 10.36 -5.89 -9.32
C GLN A 85 11.09 -7.22 -9.56
N MET A 86 11.35 -7.99 -8.50
CA MET A 86 11.95 -9.31 -8.59
C MET A 86 11.06 -10.28 -9.37
N ILE A 87 9.77 -10.37 -9.03
CA ILE A 87 8.78 -11.19 -9.76
C ILE A 87 8.72 -10.79 -11.24
N LYS A 88 8.71 -9.48 -11.52
CA LYS A 88 8.70 -8.98 -12.90
C LYS A 88 9.92 -9.46 -13.69
N LYS A 89 11.13 -9.32 -13.12
CA LYS A 89 12.37 -9.79 -13.76
C LYS A 89 12.39 -11.30 -13.97
N TRP A 90 11.83 -12.07 -13.03
CA TRP A 90 11.69 -13.51 -13.18
C TRP A 90 10.71 -13.86 -14.31
N GLN A 91 9.57 -13.18 -14.38
CA GLN A 91 8.59 -13.36 -15.45
C GLN A 91 9.22 -13.06 -16.82
N GLU A 92 9.97 -11.96 -16.95
CA GLU A 92 10.67 -11.60 -18.19
C GLU A 92 11.63 -12.70 -18.65
N ARG A 93 12.37 -13.32 -17.73
CA ARG A 93 13.26 -14.46 -18.04
C ARG A 93 12.48 -15.70 -18.45
N TRP A 94 11.42 -16.01 -17.71
CA TRP A 94 10.58 -17.15 -18.01
C TRP A 94 9.86 -17.02 -19.35
N ASP A 95 9.45 -15.80 -19.73
CA ASP A 95 8.82 -15.56 -21.02
C ASP A 95 9.76 -15.86 -22.20
N ILE A 96 11.07 -15.79 -22.00
CA ILE A 96 12.08 -16.19 -22.99
C ILE A 96 12.20 -17.72 -23.06
N ASP A 97 12.29 -18.38 -21.90
CA ASP A 97 12.61 -19.81 -21.81
C ASP A 97 11.37 -20.73 -21.95
N LYS A 98 10.16 -20.21 -21.70
CA LYS A 98 8.92 -21.00 -21.64
C LYS A 98 8.59 -21.71 -22.96
N HIS A 99 9.05 -21.19 -24.09
CA HIS A 99 8.81 -21.80 -25.40
C HIS A 99 9.67 -23.05 -25.64
N ASN A 100 10.74 -23.24 -24.86
CA ASN A 100 11.66 -24.37 -24.96
C ASN A 100 11.26 -25.54 -24.04
N ASN A 101 10.11 -25.45 -23.38
CA ASN A 101 9.76 -26.30 -22.24
C ASN A 101 8.24 -26.53 -22.16
N THR A 102 7.79 -27.78 -21.95
CA THR A 102 6.37 -28.14 -21.74
C THR A 102 5.75 -27.47 -20.50
N TYR A 103 6.53 -27.19 -19.45
CA TYR A 103 6.12 -26.43 -18.27
C TYR A 103 5.71 -24.98 -18.61
N GLY A 104 6.25 -24.40 -19.69
CA GLY A 104 5.87 -23.06 -20.16
C GLY A 104 4.41 -22.93 -20.57
N ILE A 105 3.83 -24.02 -21.08
CA ILE A 105 2.40 -24.09 -21.44
C ILE A 105 1.53 -24.21 -20.19
N LEU A 106 2.00 -24.98 -19.20
CA LEU A 106 1.26 -25.23 -17.95
C LEU A 106 1.27 -24.03 -17.00
N LYS A 107 2.34 -23.24 -17.01
CA LYS A 107 2.52 -22.11 -16.11
C LYS A 107 3.02 -20.87 -16.86
N PRO A 108 2.14 -20.16 -17.58
CA PRO A 108 2.53 -18.96 -18.33
C PRO A 108 2.91 -17.79 -17.42
N ILE A 109 2.40 -17.75 -16.19
CA ILE A 109 2.64 -16.68 -15.22
C ILE A 109 3.32 -17.25 -13.99
N ILE A 110 4.43 -16.62 -13.57
CA ILE A 110 5.12 -16.90 -12.32
C ILE A 110 4.32 -16.32 -11.17
N SER A 111 3.64 -17.20 -10.47
CA SER A 111 3.00 -16.92 -9.18
C SER A 111 3.09 -18.16 -8.30
N ASN A 112 2.80 -17.98 -7.01
CA ASN A 112 2.63 -19.12 -6.11
C ASN A 112 1.45 -19.98 -6.58
N TRP A 113 1.59 -21.30 -6.50
CA TRP A 113 0.49 -22.22 -6.71
C TRP A 113 -0.56 -22.03 -5.60
N HIS A 114 -1.83 -21.88 -5.99
CA HIS A 114 -2.92 -21.59 -5.05
C HIS A 114 -3.07 -22.67 -3.96
N TRP A 115 -2.65 -23.90 -4.25
CA TRP A 115 -2.70 -25.06 -3.34
C TRP A 115 -1.36 -25.38 -2.65
N CYS A 116 -0.24 -24.76 -3.04
CA CYS A 116 1.04 -24.91 -2.33
C CYS A 116 1.43 -23.60 -1.65
N ARG A 117 0.92 -23.39 -0.43
CA ARG A 117 1.41 -22.35 0.49
C ARG A 117 2.56 -22.90 1.34
N HIS A 118 3.72 -23.10 0.73
CA HIS A 118 4.95 -23.29 1.52
C HIS A 118 5.68 -21.96 1.61
N GLU A 119 5.79 -21.41 2.82
CA GLU A 119 6.36 -20.09 3.11
C GLU A 119 7.84 -19.95 2.67
N ASN A 120 8.52 -21.07 2.43
CA ASN A 120 9.97 -21.12 2.17
C ASN A 120 10.36 -21.53 0.74
N ARG A 121 9.42 -21.62 -0.20
CA ARG A 121 9.76 -22.00 -1.59
C ARG A 121 10.10 -20.74 -2.39
N ALA A 122 11.30 -20.69 -2.97
CA ALA A 122 11.59 -19.73 -4.04
C ALA A 122 10.53 -19.89 -5.13
N LEU A 123 10.06 -18.79 -5.72
CA LEU A 123 9.07 -18.81 -6.80
C LEU A 123 9.48 -19.89 -7.80
N ASP A 124 8.69 -20.97 -7.89
CA ASP A 124 9.00 -22.03 -8.83
C ASP A 124 8.93 -21.40 -10.22
N VAL A 125 9.99 -21.63 -11.00
CA VAL A 125 10.06 -21.30 -12.42
C VAL A 125 9.09 -22.23 -13.13
#